data_AF-A0A1U7Y292-F1
#
_entry.id   AF-A0A1U7Y292-F1
#
_cell.length_a   1.000
_cell.length_b   1.000
_cell.length_c   1.000
_cell.angle_alpha   90.00
_cell.angle_beta   90.00
_cell.angle_gamma   90.00
#
_symmetry.space_group_name_H-M   'P 1'
#
loop_
_entity.id
_entity.type
_entity.pdbx_description
1 polymer ?
#
loop_
_entity_poly.entity_id
_entity_poly.type
_entity_poly.pdbx_seq_one_letter_code
_entity_poly.pdbx_strand_id
1 'polypeptide(L)'
;MEWRKCYLDVILVPLWFMICMGYHIWLWHKVKTQPFQTIIGTNANGRHLWVSAIIKETSKTNIENRKKLKNPHTAGFATIREKKKKETSEAPSSKDMFVATRSRKPGRVYKESYKDTMHKIAEIEQIQNQESEDNNQSIDAFTTVMGPEHPGRVRLYGRGVTKTILKQKSGNFGTSSKTIDEIMEQKMEEMEEKMQERMQKKFEEQQETWWQQITRNVVAQLQHLKPDLRIDPSMLALGDPSLGEASSAQQAGIQLINLPSTGSTNQDGENEKRDDQRNEDPA
;
A
#
# COMPACT_ATOMS: atom_id res chain seq x y z
N MET A 1 -67.25 8.98 -13.28
CA MET A 1 -66.37 7.82 -13.01
C MET A 1 -65.55 8.16 -11.78
N GLU A 2 -65.82 7.53 -10.64
CA GLU A 2 -65.08 7.80 -9.40
C GLU A 2 -63.75 7.06 -9.42
N TRP A 3 -62.66 7.82 -9.50
CA TRP A 3 -61.31 7.28 -9.40
C TRP A 3 -61.07 6.85 -7.95
N ARG A 4 -61.15 5.55 -7.68
CA ARG A 4 -60.81 4.98 -6.37
C ARG A 4 -59.31 5.20 -6.13
N LYS A 5 -58.93 5.70 -4.95
CA LYS A 5 -57.54 6.01 -4.55
C LYS A 5 -56.55 4.85 -4.84
N CYS A 6 -57.01 3.60 -4.77
CA CYS A 6 -56.21 2.41 -5.07
C CYS A 6 -55.68 2.33 -6.51
N TYR A 7 -56.35 2.93 -7.50
CA TYR A 7 -55.84 2.94 -8.88
C TYR A 7 -54.61 3.84 -9.03
N LEU A 8 -54.53 4.90 -8.24
CA LEU A 8 -53.39 5.81 -8.27
C LEU A 8 -52.13 5.07 -7.78
N ASP A 9 -52.22 4.37 -6.65
CA ASP A 9 -51.08 3.65 -6.07
C ASP A 9 -50.59 2.50 -6.97
N VAL A 10 -51.52 1.77 -7.59
CA VAL A 10 -51.20 0.66 -8.51
C VAL A 10 -50.46 1.15 -9.77
N ILE A 11 -50.63 2.40 -10.17
CA ILE A 11 -49.92 2.99 -11.31
C ILE A 11 -48.64 3.70 -10.85
N LEU A 12 -48.69 4.45 -9.75
CA LEU A 12 -47.59 5.31 -9.30
C LEU A 12 -46.40 4.51 -8.77
N VAL A 13 -46.66 3.40 -8.06
CA VAL A 13 -45.61 2.55 -7.48
C VAL A 13 -44.72 1.92 -8.57
N PRO A 14 -45.25 1.19 -9.57
CA PRO A 14 -44.40 0.64 -10.62
C PRO A 14 -43.77 1.73 -11.49
N LEU A 15 -44.45 2.85 -11.72
CA LEU A 15 -43.89 3.99 -12.46
C LEU A 15 -42.65 4.55 -11.77
N TRP A 16 -42.67 4.67 -10.45
CA TRP A 16 -41.52 5.12 -9.65
C TRP A 16 -40.34 4.16 -9.77
N PHE A 17 -40.59 2.85 -9.65
CA PHE A 17 -39.53 1.83 -9.83
C PHE A 17 -38.91 1.89 -11.23
N MET A 18 -39.72 2.11 -12.27
CA MET A 18 -39.23 2.23 -13.64
C MET A 18 -38.36 3.48 -13.83
N ILE A 19 -38.72 4.61 -13.21
CA ILE A 19 -37.92 5.84 -13.24
C ILE A 19 -36.59 5.64 -12.49
N CYS A 20 -36.61 5.04 -11.29
CA CYS A 20 -35.39 4.73 -10.54
C CYS A 20 -34.47 3.77 -11.31
N MET A 21 -35.02 2.69 -11.88
CA MET A 21 -34.24 1.73 -12.67
C MET A 21 -33.65 2.40 -13.91
N GLY A 22 -34.44 3.20 -14.64
CA GLY A 22 -33.99 3.98 -15.79
C GLY A 22 -32.86 4.94 -15.44
N TYR A 23 -32.95 5.64 -14.30
CA TYR A 23 -31.89 6.51 -13.78
C TYR A 23 -30.59 5.73 -13.52
N HIS A 24 -30.65 4.57 -12.89
CA HIS A 24 -29.46 3.75 -12.62
C HIS A 24 -28.85 3.19 -13.91
N ILE A 25 -29.65 2.77 -14.88
CA ILE A 25 -29.17 2.31 -16.18
C ILE A 25 -28.52 3.47 -16.94
N TRP A 26 -29.13 4.66 -16.96
CA TRP A 26 -28.55 5.85 -17.57
C TRP A 26 -27.25 6.28 -16.87
N LEU A 27 -27.22 6.28 -15.54
CA LEU A 27 -26.04 6.61 -14.75
C LEU A 27 -24.92 5.62 -15.04
N TRP A 28 -25.22 4.31 -15.07
CA TRP A 28 -24.25 3.27 -15.40
C TRP A 28 -23.73 3.41 -16.83
N HIS A 29 -24.63 3.61 -17.79
CA HIS A 29 -24.27 3.84 -19.19
C HIS A 29 -23.37 5.08 -19.31
N LYS A 30 -23.74 6.20 -18.68
CA LYS A 30 -22.96 7.44 -18.69
C LYS A 30 -21.57 7.28 -18.06
N VAL A 31 -21.48 6.59 -16.92
CA VAL A 31 -20.20 6.26 -16.26
C VAL A 31 -19.32 5.38 -17.15
N LYS A 32 -19.92 4.45 -17.92
CA LYS A 32 -19.20 3.57 -18.85
C LYS A 32 -18.77 4.28 -20.14
N THR A 33 -19.59 5.15 -20.71
CA THR A 33 -19.31 5.80 -22.00
C THR A 33 -18.52 7.10 -21.86
N GLN A 34 -18.60 7.78 -20.71
CA GLN A 34 -17.93 9.06 -20.45
C GLN A 34 -17.25 9.08 -19.06
N PRO A 35 -16.29 8.19 -18.81
CA PRO A 35 -15.68 8.03 -17.48
C PRO A 35 -14.95 9.29 -16.99
N PHE A 36 -14.46 10.15 -17.90
CA PHE A 36 -13.71 11.37 -17.56
C PHE A 36 -14.59 12.59 -17.25
N GLN A 37 -15.91 12.51 -17.49
CA GLN A 37 -16.84 13.61 -17.16
C GLN A 37 -17.51 13.44 -15.78
N THR A 38 -17.25 12.34 -15.08
CA THR A 38 -17.84 12.04 -13.78
C THR A 38 -16.75 11.70 -12.76
N ILE A 39 -16.78 12.33 -11.59
CA ILE A 39 -15.81 12.10 -10.50
C ILE A 39 -15.70 10.61 -10.13
N ILE A 40 -16.83 9.89 -10.13
CA ILE A 40 -16.91 8.45 -9.85
C ILE A 40 -16.11 7.63 -10.89
N GLY A 41 -16.23 7.97 -12.18
CA GLY A 41 -15.54 7.29 -13.27
C GLY A 41 -14.03 7.53 -13.26
N THR A 42 -13.62 8.78 -13.06
CA THR A 42 -12.21 9.16 -12.92
C THR A 42 -11.55 8.48 -11.70
N ASN A 43 -12.23 8.48 -10.55
CA ASN A 43 -11.74 7.81 -9.34
C ASN A 43 -11.62 6.29 -9.51
N ALA A 44 -12.63 5.65 -10.11
CA ALA A 44 -12.59 4.21 -10.38
C ALA A 44 -11.42 3.84 -11.32
N ASN A 45 -11.20 4.62 -12.39
CA ASN A 45 -10.11 4.38 -13.32
C ASN A 45 -8.73 4.64 -12.68
N GLY A 46 -8.61 5.70 -11.86
CA GLY A 46 -7.41 5.97 -11.07
C GLY A 46 -7.06 4.81 -10.13
N ARG A 47 -8.06 4.27 -9.41
CA ARG A 47 -7.89 3.08 -8.57
C ARG A 47 -7.44 1.86 -9.36
N HIS A 48 -8.04 1.60 -10.53
CA HIS A 48 -7.63 0.47 -11.39
C HIS A 48 -6.17 0.58 -11.85
N LEU A 49 -5.75 1.76 -12.30
CA LEU A 49 -4.36 2.02 -12.70
C LEU A 49 -3.40 1.88 -11.50
N TRP A 50 -3.81 2.37 -10.33
CA TRP A 50 -3.04 2.27 -9.10
C TRP A 50 -2.84 0.81 -8.66
N VAL A 51 -3.91 0.01 -8.58
CA VAL A 51 -3.83 -1.42 -8.25
C VAL A 51 -2.92 -2.15 -9.24
N SER A 52 -3.08 -1.88 -10.55
CA SER A 52 -2.24 -2.48 -11.60
C SER A 52 -0.76 -2.13 -11.43
N ALA A 53 -0.45 -0.87 -11.09
CA ALA A 53 0.92 -0.42 -10.84
C ALA A 53 1.54 -1.13 -9.62
N ILE A 54 0.79 -1.28 -8.52
CA ILE A 54 1.26 -1.99 -7.32
C ILE A 54 1.50 -3.45 -7.59
N ILE A 55 0.59 -4.14 -8.28
CA ILE A 55 0.76 -5.55 -8.64
C ILE A 55 2.03 -5.72 -9.49
N LYS A 56 2.29 -4.78 -10.40
CA LYS A 56 3.49 -4.81 -11.25
C LYS A 56 4.78 -4.57 -10.44
N GLU A 57 4.79 -3.60 -9.52
CA GLU A 57 5.94 -3.32 -8.64
C GLU A 57 6.23 -4.51 -7.70
N THR A 58 5.21 -5.00 -7.01
CA THR A 58 5.32 -6.15 -6.10
C THR A 58 5.78 -7.42 -6.83
N SER A 59 5.31 -7.65 -8.06
CA SER A 59 5.77 -8.75 -8.90
C SER A 59 7.26 -8.65 -9.22
N LYS A 60 7.76 -7.46 -9.60
CA LYS A 60 9.20 -7.23 -9.83
C LYS A 60 10.02 -7.52 -8.57
N THR A 61 9.61 -6.99 -7.43
CA THR A 61 10.27 -7.24 -6.14
C THR A 61 10.27 -8.73 -5.78
N ASN A 62 9.16 -9.44 -6.01
CA ASN A 62 9.07 -10.88 -5.77
C ASN A 62 10.02 -11.68 -6.68
N ILE A 63 10.14 -11.31 -7.96
CA ILE A 63 11.09 -11.92 -8.89
C ILE A 63 12.54 -11.74 -8.39
N GLU A 64 12.90 -10.55 -7.93
CA GLU A 64 14.22 -10.28 -7.35
C GLU A 64 14.47 -11.06 -6.07
N ASN A 65 13.48 -11.11 -5.16
CA ASN A 65 13.57 -11.89 -3.93
C ASN A 65 13.72 -13.39 -4.21
N ARG A 66 13.00 -13.91 -5.22
CA ARG A 66 13.13 -15.29 -5.67
C ARG A 66 14.52 -15.58 -6.24
N LYS A 67 15.13 -14.63 -6.97
CA LYS A 67 16.52 -14.76 -7.44
C LYS A 67 17.54 -14.79 -6.30
N LYS A 68 17.29 -14.07 -5.21
CA LYS A 68 18.14 -14.05 -4.01
C LYS A 68 18.00 -15.32 -3.14
N LEU A 69 16.93 -16.09 -3.31
CA LEU A 69 16.69 -17.33 -2.57
C LEU A 69 17.55 -18.48 -3.15
N LYS A 70 18.70 -18.75 -2.52
CA LYS A 70 19.67 -19.77 -3.01
C LYS A 70 19.43 -21.19 -2.48
N ASN A 71 18.78 -21.33 -1.34
CA ASN A 71 18.68 -22.59 -0.58
C ASN A 71 17.23 -22.87 -0.11
N PRO A 72 16.29 -23.09 -1.06
CA PRO A 72 14.90 -23.41 -0.74
C PRO A 72 14.80 -24.71 0.06
N HIS A 73 13.83 -24.79 0.95
CA HIS A 73 13.46 -26.06 1.57
C HIS A 73 12.61 -26.88 0.60
N THR A 74 12.78 -28.19 0.60
CA THR A 74 12.03 -29.15 -0.22
C THR A 74 10.90 -29.82 0.57
N ALA A 75 10.94 -29.73 1.91
CA ALA A 75 9.94 -30.29 2.81
C ALA A 75 9.53 -29.30 3.91
N GLY A 76 8.30 -29.44 4.41
CA GLY A 76 7.77 -28.61 5.48
C GLY A 76 8.49 -28.84 6.82
N PHE A 77 8.81 -27.76 7.53
CA PHE A 77 9.56 -27.81 8.80
C PHE A 77 8.85 -28.60 9.89
N ALA A 78 7.52 -28.48 10.02
CA ALA A 78 6.74 -29.20 11.02
C ALA A 78 6.81 -30.72 10.84
N THR A 79 6.56 -31.20 9.61
CA THR A 79 6.59 -32.62 9.27
C THR A 79 7.97 -33.24 9.52
N ILE A 80 9.04 -32.53 9.14
CA ILE A 80 10.41 -33.02 9.37
C ILE A 80 10.73 -33.07 10.87
N ARG A 81 10.28 -32.09 11.65
CA ARG A 81 10.50 -32.06 13.09
C ARG A 81 9.79 -33.21 13.80
N GLU A 82 8.56 -33.52 13.43
CA GLU A 82 7.85 -34.69 13.97
C GLU A 82 8.52 -36.00 13.59
N LYS A 83 8.94 -36.14 12.33
CA LYS A 83 9.66 -37.33 11.87
C LYS A 83 10.96 -37.52 12.66
N LYS A 84 11.76 -36.47 12.82
CA LYS A 84 12.99 -36.49 13.59
C LYS A 84 12.76 -36.81 15.06
N LYS A 85 11.74 -36.22 15.69
CA LYS A 85 11.38 -36.55 17.08
C LYS A 85 11.02 -38.03 17.28
N LYS A 86 10.40 -38.68 16.28
CA LYS A 86 10.11 -40.12 16.34
C LYS A 86 11.37 -40.98 16.14
N GLU A 87 12.35 -40.50 15.38
CA GLU A 87 13.60 -41.22 15.11
C GLU A 87 14.60 -41.12 16.27
N THR A 88 14.79 -39.92 16.84
CA THR A 88 15.82 -39.66 17.87
C THR A 88 15.27 -39.40 19.27
N SER A 89 13.95 -39.38 19.49
CA SER A 89 13.27 -38.98 20.75
C SER A 89 13.61 -37.58 21.30
N GLU A 90 14.65 -36.95 20.77
CA GLU A 90 15.16 -35.63 21.12
C GLU A 90 14.76 -34.55 20.10
N ALA A 91 14.91 -33.28 20.50
CA ALA A 91 14.67 -32.17 19.61
C ALA A 91 15.76 -32.10 18.52
N PRO A 92 15.39 -31.97 17.23
CA PRO A 92 16.36 -31.97 16.15
C PRO A 92 17.21 -30.70 16.15
N SER A 93 18.53 -30.87 15.99
CA SER A 93 19.50 -29.77 15.85
C SER A 93 19.18 -28.89 14.63
N SER A 94 19.60 -27.61 14.67
CA SER A 94 19.49 -26.68 13.54
C SER A 94 20.16 -27.23 12.28
N LYS A 95 21.33 -27.86 12.40
CA LYS A 95 22.02 -28.55 11.29
C LYS A 95 21.16 -29.67 10.71
N ASP A 96 20.67 -30.57 11.56
CA ASP A 96 19.87 -31.71 11.12
C ASP A 96 18.56 -31.27 10.46
N MET A 97 17.92 -30.24 11.01
CA MET A 97 16.74 -29.62 10.41
C MET A 97 17.07 -29.01 9.06
N PHE A 98 18.21 -28.33 8.92
CA PHE A 98 18.64 -27.74 7.66
C PHE A 98 18.87 -28.80 6.58
N VAL A 99 19.64 -29.84 6.90
CA VAL A 99 19.94 -30.97 5.99
C VAL A 99 18.67 -31.71 5.61
N ALA A 100 17.86 -32.12 6.59
CA ALA A 100 16.65 -32.91 6.33
C ALA A 100 15.62 -32.15 5.48
N THR A 101 15.39 -30.86 5.76
CA THR A 101 14.42 -30.05 5.00
C THR A 101 14.85 -29.74 3.58
N ARG A 102 16.15 -29.87 3.27
CA ARG A 102 16.74 -29.55 1.97
C ARG A 102 17.25 -30.77 1.22
N SER A 103 17.12 -31.95 1.81
CA SER A 103 17.37 -33.23 1.15
C SER A 103 16.48 -33.37 -0.09
N ARG A 104 17.11 -33.72 -1.22
CA ARG A 104 16.43 -33.96 -2.49
C ARG A 104 16.06 -35.43 -2.60
N LYS A 105 14.88 -35.71 -3.13
CA LYS A 105 14.42 -37.07 -3.37
C LYS A 105 15.10 -37.63 -4.62
N PRO A 106 15.57 -38.89 -4.60
CA PRO A 106 16.11 -39.52 -5.79
C PRO A 106 15.03 -39.61 -6.87
N GLY A 107 15.43 -39.45 -8.14
CA GLY A 107 14.53 -39.54 -9.30
C GLY A 107 13.63 -38.31 -9.55
N ARG A 108 13.66 -37.27 -8.70
CA ARG A 108 12.95 -36.01 -8.96
C ARG A 108 13.87 -35.01 -9.68
N VAL A 109 13.36 -34.38 -10.74
CA VAL A 109 14.05 -33.27 -11.42
C VAL A 109 13.80 -31.97 -10.66
N TYR A 110 14.87 -31.23 -10.37
CA TYR A 110 14.82 -29.96 -9.65
C TYR A 110 15.29 -28.83 -10.56
N LYS A 111 14.50 -27.74 -10.62
CA LYS A 111 14.83 -26.55 -11.42
C LYS A 111 16.05 -25.79 -10.89
N GLU A 112 16.22 -25.78 -9.58
CA GLU A 112 17.25 -24.99 -8.91
C GLU A 112 18.51 -25.83 -8.65
N SER A 113 19.67 -25.19 -8.69
CA SER A 113 20.96 -25.86 -8.43
C SER A 113 21.07 -26.33 -6.98
N TYR A 114 21.70 -27.48 -6.74
CA TYR A 114 21.96 -27.98 -5.38
C TYR A 114 23.32 -27.51 -4.82
N LYS A 115 24.17 -26.90 -5.67
CA LYS A 115 25.58 -26.58 -5.35
C LYS A 115 25.73 -25.71 -4.10
N ASP A 116 24.96 -24.63 -3.98
CA ASP A 116 25.02 -23.72 -2.82
C ASP A 116 24.61 -24.42 -1.52
N THR A 117 23.59 -25.28 -1.58
CA THR A 117 23.14 -26.05 -0.40
C THR A 117 24.19 -27.08 0.00
N MET A 118 24.80 -27.80 -0.95
CA MET A 118 25.88 -28.73 -0.66
C MET A 118 27.08 -28.03 -0.02
N HIS A 119 27.51 -26.90 -0.58
CA HIS A 119 28.62 -26.13 -0.05
C HIS A 119 28.38 -25.72 1.41
N LYS A 120 27.18 -25.19 1.72
CA LYS A 120 26.83 -24.80 3.09
C LYS A 120 26.76 -25.96 4.06
N ILE A 121 26.29 -27.14 3.62
CA ILE A 121 26.27 -28.33 4.46
C ILE A 121 27.71 -28.76 4.80
N ALA A 122 28.59 -28.79 3.80
CA ALA A 122 30.00 -29.13 4.00
C ALA A 122 30.72 -28.12 4.91
N GLU A 123 30.43 -26.83 4.77
CA GLU A 123 30.99 -25.76 5.62
C GLU A 123 30.55 -25.90 7.09
N ILE A 124 29.26 -26.20 7.33
CA ILE A 124 28.74 -26.47 8.68
C ILE A 124 29.41 -27.72 9.28
N GLU A 125 29.62 -28.77 8.49
CA GLU A 125 30.33 -29.98 8.93
C GLU A 125 31.78 -29.71 9.28
N GLN A 126 32.47 -28.89 8.48
CA GLN A 126 33.87 -28.53 8.73
C GLN A 126 34.04 -27.75 10.04
N ILE A 127 33.22 -26.73 10.27
CA ILE A 127 33.28 -25.92 11.49
C ILE A 127 32.98 -26.78 12.73
N GLN A 128 31.96 -27.62 12.66
CA GLN A 128 31.60 -28.51 13.76
C GLN A 128 32.72 -29.50 14.12
N ASN A 129 33.46 -30.00 13.12
CA ASN A 129 34.58 -30.90 13.36
C ASN A 129 35.79 -30.16 13.97
N GLN A 130 36.08 -28.93 13.53
CA GLN A 130 37.17 -28.10 14.09
C GLN A 130 36.92 -27.69 15.54
N GLU A 131 35.66 -27.46 15.91
CA GLU A 131 35.26 -27.06 17.26
C GLU A 131 35.42 -28.17 18.32
N SER A 132 35.50 -29.44 17.89
CA SER A 132 35.80 -30.56 18.78
C SER A 132 37.24 -30.56 19.31
N GLU A 133 38.13 -29.75 18.73
CA GLU A 133 39.53 -29.63 19.15
C GLU A 133 39.83 -28.38 20.00
N ASP A 134 38.99 -27.34 19.97
CA ASP A 134 39.30 -26.03 20.58
C ASP A 134 38.23 -25.61 21.63
N ASN A 135 38.56 -25.81 22.90
CA ASN A 135 37.61 -26.00 24.02
C ASN A 135 37.01 -24.73 24.65
N ASN A 136 37.01 -23.56 24.01
CA ASN A 136 36.72 -22.31 24.75
C ASN A 136 35.54 -21.44 24.28
N GLN A 137 34.84 -21.80 23.19
CA GLN A 137 33.58 -21.12 22.85
C GLN A 137 32.71 -22.00 21.94
N SER A 138 31.55 -22.48 22.43
CA SER A 138 30.61 -23.23 21.60
C SER A 138 29.91 -22.29 20.60
N ILE A 139 30.53 -22.06 19.45
CA ILE A 139 29.98 -21.28 18.34
C ILE A 139 29.06 -22.19 17.53
N ASP A 140 27.76 -21.91 17.50
CA ASP A 140 26.82 -22.69 16.66
C ASP A 140 27.23 -22.59 15.18
N ALA A 141 27.87 -23.65 14.66
CA ALA A 141 28.36 -23.77 13.29
C ALA A 141 27.30 -23.37 12.26
N PHE A 142 26.02 -23.64 12.53
CA PHE A 142 24.93 -23.22 11.67
C PHE A 142 24.78 -21.70 11.58
N THR A 143 24.86 -21.00 12.71
CA THR A 143 24.76 -19.53 12.75
C THR A 143 25.95 -18.84 12.09
N THR A 144 27.14 -19.45 12.17
CA THR A 144 28.35 -18.95 11.49
C THR A 144 28.17 -18.95 9.98
N VAL A 145 27.76 -20.08 9.40
CA VAL A 145 27.61 -20.23 7.93
C VAL A 145 26.42 -19.43 7.38
N MET A 146 25.35 -19.32 8.15
CA MET A 146 24.11 -18.69 7.68
C MET A 146 24.02 -17.20 8.05
N GLY A 147 24.94 -16.72 8.88
CA GLY A 147 24.98 -15.36 9.39
C GLY A 147 23.84 -15.05 10.37
N PRO A 148 23.84 -13.81 10.90
CA PRO A 148 22.84 -13.35 11.85
C PRO A 148 21.42 -13.49 11.30
N GLU A 149 20.50 -13.81 12.20
CA GLU A 149 19.08 -13.93 11.89
C GLU A 149 18.45 -12.55 11.71
N HIS A 150 17.49 -12.41 10.79
CA HIS A 150 16.74 -11.16 10.64
C HIS A 150 15.84 -10.90 11.86
N PRO A 151 15.67 -9.63 12.27
CA PRO A 151 14.74 -9.27 13.34
C PRO A 151 13.33 -9.81 13.06
N GLY A 152 12.67 -10.35 14.08
CA GLY A 152 11.29 -10.85 13.97
C GLY A 152 11.12 -12.17 13.23
N ARG A 153 12.20 -12.91 12.94
CA ARG A 153 12.12 -14.23 12.30
C ARG A 153 13.05 -15.23 12.98
N VAL A 154 12.69 -16.51 12.96
CA VAL A 154 13.59 -17.61 13.28
C VAL A 154 13.64 -18.57 12.09
N ARG A 155 14.80 -18.69 11.47
CA ARG A 155 15.03 -19.60 10.36
C ARG A 155 14.77 -21.05 10.79
N LEU A 156 14.29 -21.87 9.88
CA LEU A 156 13.93 -23.29 10.10
C LEU A 156 12.70 -23.58 10.97
N TYR A 157 12.00 -22.54 11.45
CA TYR A 157 10.75 -22.71 12.20
C TYR A 157 9.49 -22.43 11.38
N GLY A 158 9.65 -22.10 10.10
CA GLY A 158 8.55 -21.77 9.20
C GLY A 158 8.22 -20.28 9.18
N ARG A 159 7.01 -19.95 8.70
CA ARG A 159 6.53 -18.58 8.55
C ARG A 159 6.00 -18.06 9.90
N GLY A 160 6.30 -16.81 10.24
CA GLY A 160 5.70 -16.11 11.38
C GLY A 160 6.29 -16.44 12.76
N VAL A 161 7.24 -17.36 12.87
CA VAL A 161 7.85 -17.70 14.16
C VAL A 161 8.95 -16.70 14.52
N THR A 162 8.82 -16.06 15.67
CA THR A 162 9.79 -15.13 16.24
C THR A 162 10.47 -15.74 17.48
N LYS A 163 11.63 -15.20 17.87
CA LYS A 163 12.33 -15.62 19.10
C LYS A 163 11.46 -15.40 20.34
N THR A 164 10.63 -14.34 20.34
CA THR A 164 9.70 -14.03 21.44
C THR A 164 8.61 -15.08 21.58
N ILE A 165 7.99 -15.53 20.49
CA ILE A 165 6.98 -16.60 20.51
C ILE A 165 7.58 -17.92 21.04
N LEU A 166 8.80 -18.25 20.62
CA LEU A 166 9.49 -19.43 21.13
C LEU A 166 9.80 -19.31 22.63
N LYS A 167 10.26 -18.13 23.07
CA LYS A 167 10.56 -17.84 24.47
C LYS A 167 9.30 -17.83 25.34
N GLN A 168 8.19 -17.29 24.85
CA GLN A 168 6.88 -17.27 25.51
C GLN A 168 6.32 -18.69 25.66
N LYS A 169 6.56 -19.57 24.69
CA LYS A 169 6.21 -21.00 24.82
C LYS A 169 7.04 -21.72 25.89
N SER A 170 8.28 -21.29 26.14
CA SER A 170 9.15 -21.82 27.20
C SER A 170 9.00 -21.12 28.56
N GLY A 171 8.28 -20.00 28.62
CA GLY A 171 8.10 -19.22 29.83
C GLY A 171 6.80 -18.43 29.76
N ASN A 172 5.83 -18.80 30.60
CA ASN A 172 4.61 -18.04 30.82
C ASN A 172 4.95 -16.61 31.24
N PHE A 173 4.95 -15.69 30.29
CA PHE A 173 4.76 -14.27 30.57
C PHE A 173 3.77 -13.73 29.55
N GLY A 174 2.58 -13.40 30.04
CA GLY A 174 1.61 -12.62 29.29
C GLY A 174 2.20 -11.24 29.05
N THR A 175 2.46 -10.91 27.79
CA THR A 175 2.75 -9.54 27.39
C THR A 175 1.59 -9.08 26.52
N SER A 176 0.92 -8.04 27.01
CA SER A 176 -0.34 -7.47 26.56
C SER A 176 -0.39 -7.24 25.05
N SER A 177 -1.46 -7.74 24.42
CA SER A 177 -1.78 -7.61 22.98
C SER A 177 -1.73 -6.17 22.47
N LYS A 178 -1.94 -5.18 23.35
CA LYS A 178 -2.19 -3.78 22.98
C LYS A 178 -1.03 -3.09 22.25
N THR A 179 0.23 -3.47 22.52
CA THR A 179 1.41 -2.77 21.95
C THR A 179 1.75 -3.19 20.52
N ILE A 180 1.28 -4.37 20.06
CA ILE A 180 1.54 -4.85 18.69
C ILE A 180 0.55 -4.22 17.71
N ASP A 181 -0.70 -4.03 18.16
CA ASP A 181 -1.77 -3.45 17.35
C ASP A 181 -1.48 -1.98 17.02
N GLU A 182 -1.02 -1.19 18.00
CA GLU A 182 -0.58 0.21 17.80
C GLU A 182 0.57 0.34 16.78
N ILE A 183 1.54 -0.58 16.80
CA ILE A 183 2.66 -0.57 15.85
C ILE A 183 2.22 -0.97 14.43
N MET A 184 1.22 -1.86 14.32
CA MET A 184 0.64 -2.23 13.03
C MET A 184 -0.21 -1.12 12.44
N GLU A 185 -0.97 -0.40 13.27
CA GLU A 185 -1.74 0.79 12.87
C GLU A 185 -0.81 1.89 12.36
N GLN A 186 0.23 2.24 13.11
CA GLN A 186 1.20 3.24 12.70
C GLN A 186 1.88 2.91 11.36
N LYS A 187 2.15 1.62 11.11
CA LYS A 187 2.73 1.17 9.83
C LYS A 187 1.72 1.12 8.68
N MET A 188 0.44 0.97 8.97
CA MET A 188 -0.62 1.07 7.96
C MET A 188 -0.80 2.53 7.54
N GLU A 189 -0.79 3.45 8.50
CA GLU A 189 -0.86 4.90 8.23
C GLU A 189 0.36 5.38 7.43
N GLU A 190 1.59 5.01 7.83
CA GLU A 190 2.81 5.35 7.08
C GLU A 190 2.77 4.80 5.63
N MET A 191 2.22 3.60 5.45
CA MET A 191 2.06 3.00 4.13
C MET A 191 1.00 3.73 3.28
N GLU A 192 -0.07 4.20 3.91
CA GLU A 192 -1.13 4.97 3.26
C GLU A 192 -0.62 6.35 2.83
N GLU A 193 0.10 7.06 3.69
CA GLU A 193 0.69 8.36 3.35
C GLU A 193 1.70 8.23 2.20
N LYS A 194 2.60 7.25 2.27
CA LYS A 194 3.58 7.00 1.21
C LYS A 194 2.91 6.60 -0.11
N MET A 195 1.77 5.92 -0.02
CA MET A 195 0.96 5.55 -1.18
C MET A 195 0.27 6.78 -1.79
N GLN A 196 -0.24 7.68 -0.96
CA GLN A 196 -0.83 8.96 -1.39
C GLN A 196 0.24 9.87 -2.03
N GLU A 197 1.41 9.99 -1.42
CA GLU A 197 2.54 10.76 -1.97
C GLU A 197 2.96 10.24 -3.36
N ARG A 198 3.10 8.93 -3.52
CA ARG A 198 3.41 8.31 -4.82
C ARG A 198 2.31 8.52 -5.86
N MET A 199 1.05 8.56 -5.43
CA MET A 199 -0.08 8.84 -6.32
C MET A 199 -0.01 10.29 -6.81
N GLN A 200 0.25 11.21 -5.91
CA GLN A 200 0.37 12.63 -6.21
C GLN A 200 1.54 12.91 -7.17
N LYS A 201 2.72 12.35 -6.88
CA LYS A 201 3.88 12.48 -7.75
C LYS A 201 3.63 11.95 -9.16
N LYS A 202 2.94 10.81 -9.29
CA LYS A 202 2.58 10.27 -10.61
C LYS A 202 1.56 11.15 -11.34
N PHE A 203 0.65 11.79 -10.61
CA PHE A 203 -0.29 12.73 -11.18
C PHE A 203 0.43 13.97 -11.73
N GLU A 204 1.38 14.51 -10.97
CA GLU A 204 2.24 15.64 -11.39
C GLU A 204 3.11 15.26 -12.59
N GLU A 205 3.78 14.10 -12.57
CA GLU A 205 4.54 13.58 -13.72
C GLU A 205 3.64 13.45 -14.97
N GLN A 206 2.40 12.99 -14.80
CA GLN A 206 1.43 12.94 -15.90
C GLN A 206 1.02 14.33 -16.38
N GLN A 207 0.76 15.28 -15.47
CA GLN A 207 0.46 16.66 -15.85
C GLN A 207 1.59 17.27 -16.67
N GLU A 208 2.84 17.09 -16.25
CA GLU A 208 4.02 17.57 -16.98
C GLU A 208 4.09 16.98 -18.40
N THR A 209 3.88 15.68 -18.54
CA THR A 209 3.88 15.05 -19.88
C THR A 209 2.76 15.57 -20.78
N TRP A 210 1.58 15.78 -20.20
CA TRP A 210 0.42 16.31 -20.91
C TRP A 210 0.66 17.77 -21.32
N TRP A 211 1.18 18.60 -20.43
CA TRP A 211 1.57 19.98 -20.71
C TRP A 211 2.63 20.04 -21.81
N GLN A 212 3.69 19.24 -21.73
CA GLN A 212 4.70 19.18 -22.80
C GLN A 212 4.09 18.79 -24.14
N GLN A 213 3.12 17.87 -24.17
CA GLN A 213 2.49 17.44 -25.40
C GLN A 213 1.59 18.54 -25.99
N ILE A 214 0.84 19.26 -25.16
CA ILE A 214 0.06 20.43 -25.59
C ILE A 214 0.97 21.52 -26.12
N THR A 215 2.04 21.86 -25.40
CA THR A 215 3.00 22.88 -25.80
C THR A 215 3.62 22.55 -27.15
N ARG A 216 4.03 21.29 -27.38
CA ARG A 216 4.54 20.83 -28.68
C ARG A 216 3.51 21.00 -29.81
N ASN A 217 2.26 20.62 -29.56
CA ASN A 217 1.20 20.74 -30.56
C ASN A 217 0.89 22.21 -30.90
N VAL A 218 0.81 23.09 -29.90
CA VAL A 218 0.55 24.52 -30.10
C VAL A 218 1.71 25.18 -30.85
N VAL A 219 2.96 24.89 -30.47
CA VAL A 219 4.15 25.40 -31.18
C VAL A 219 4.18 24.93 -32.63
N ALA A 220 3.89 23.65 -32.89
CA ALA A 220 3.85 23.12 -34.25
C ALA A 220 2.77 23.80 -35.11
N GLN A 221 1.59 24.07 -34.55
CA GLN A 221 0.53 24.80 -35.23
C GLN A 221 0.91 26.26 -35.53
N LEU A 222 1.56 26.95 -34.58
CA LEU A 222 2.01 28.33 -34.75
C LEU A 222 3.12 28.46 -35.80
N GLN A 223 4.09 27.54 -35.80
CA GLN A 223 5.18 27.51 -36.78
C GLN A 223 4.69 27.23 -38.20
N HIS A 224 3.65 26.40 -38.36
CA HIS A 224 3.02 26.16 -39.66
C HIS A 224 2.32 27.41 -40.22
N LEU A 225 1.78 28.28 -39.36
CA LEU A 225 1.09 29.50 -39.77
C LEU A 225 2.04 30.68 -40.02
N LYS A 226 3.18 30.75 -39.31
CA LYS A 226 4.23 31.75 -39.53
C LYS A 226 5.62 31.13 -39.30
N PRO A 227 6.34 30.75 -40.38
CA PRO A 227 7.64 30.10 -40.25
C PRO A 227 8.76 31.03 -39.72
N ASP A 228 8.61 32.35 -39.84
CA ASP A 228 9.60 33.34 -39.37
C ASP A 228 9.42 33.74 -37.89
N LEU A 229 8.43 33.18 -37.18
CA LEU A 229 8.13 33.54 -35.80
C LEU A 229 9.13 32.88 -34.83
N ARG A 230 10.09 33.65 -34.33
CA ARG A 230 10.98 33.23 -33.23
C ARG A 230 10.19 33.24 -31.91
N ILE A 231 9.84 32.04 -31.40
CA ILE A 231 9.23 31.88 -30.09
C ILE A 231 10.34 31.92 -29.02
N ASP A 232 10.29 32.93 -28.16
CA ASP A 232 11.20 33.05 -27.01
C ASP A 232 10.87 31.96 -25.96
N PRO A 233 11.85 31.14 -25.53
CA PRO A 233 11.66 30.11 -24.51
C PRO A 233 11.04 30.62 -23.19
N SER A 234 11.25 31.89 -22.84
CA SER A 234 10.69 32.50 -21.63
C SER A 234 9.17 32.69 -21.66
N MET A 235 8.55 32.77 -22.84
CA MET A 235 7.08 32.88 -22.96
C MET A 235 6.34 31.54 -22.80
N LEU A 236 7.06 30.42 -22.84
CA LEU A 236 6.49 29.08 -22.63
C LEU A 236 6.41 28.71 -21.14
N ALA A 237 6.97 29.54 -20.26
CA ALA A 237 7.00 29.34 -18.81
C ALA A 237 5.79 29.95 -18.06
N LEU A 238 4.73 30.36 -18.77
CA LEU A 238 3.52 31.01 -18.20
C LEU A 238 2.67 30.10 -17.27
N GLY A 239 3.19 28.95 -16.87
CA GLY A 239 2.48 27.98 -16.02
C GLY A 239 3.33 27.36 -14.91
N ASP A 240 4.55 27.83 -14.63
CA ASP A 240 5.31 27.33 -13.48
C ASP A 240 4.62 27.76 -12.17
N PRO A 241 4.11 26.82 -11.34
CA PRO A 241 3.49 27.18 -10.05
C PRO A 241 4.49 27.80 -9.07
N SER A 242 5.80 27.66 -9.33
CA SER A 242 6.90 28.17 -8.51
C SER A 242 7.00 29.71 -8.47
N LEU A 243 6.25 30.44 -9.30
CA LEU A 243 6.27 31.91 -9.35
C LEU A 243 4.92 32.55 -8.95
N GLY A 244 4.03 31.78 -8.32
CA GLY A 244 2.72 32.23 -7.86
C GLY A 244 2.70 33.08 -6.58
N GLU A 245 3.82 33.24 -5.86
CA GLU A 245 3.85 34.05 -4.63
C GLU A 245 4.14 35.54 -4.87
N ALA A 246 4.59 35.94 -6.07
CA ALA A 246 4.90 37.34 -6.38
C ALA A 246 3.74 38.12 -7.05
N SER A 247 2.65 37.46 -7.45
CA SER A 247 1.52 38.09 -8.18
C SER A 247 0.22 38.17 -7.36
N SER A 248 0.32 38.22 -6.03
CA SER A 248 -0.85 38.47 -5.17
C SER A 248 -1.22 39.96 -5.05
N ALA A 249 -0.46 40.88 -5.64
CA ALA A 249 -0.65 42.33 -5.45
C ALA A 249 -1.46 43.05 -6.55
N GLN A 250 -1.83 42.38 -7.65
CA GLN A 250 -2.58 43.03 -8.75
C GLN A 250 -4.00 42.48 -8.98
N GLN A 251 -4.42 41.45 -8.24
CA GLN A 251 -5.76 40.85 -8.36
C GLN A 251 -6.69 41.24 -7.21
N ALA A 252 -6.61 42.48 -6.73
CA ALA A 252 -7.59 43.07 -5.82
C ALA A 252 -8.56 44.06 -6.53
N GLY A 253 -8.49 44.18 -7.86
CA GLY A 253 -9.18 45.23 -8.61
C GLY A 253 -10.39 44.83 -9.47
N ILE A 254 -10.73 43.54 -9.62
CA ILE A 254 -11.73 43.10 -10.63
C ILE A 254 -12.75 42.10 -10.08
N GLN A 255 -13.36 42.39 -8.94
CA GLN A 255 -14.58 41.71 -8.47
C GLN A 255 -15.52 42.71 -7.79
N LEU A 256 -16.06 43.67 -8.55
CA LEU A 256 -17.12 44.54 -8.04
C LEU A 256 -18.10 44.96 -9.14
N ILE A 257 -18.58 44.00 -9.94
CA ILE A 257 -19.78 44.22 -10.75
C ILE A 257 -20.57 42.90 -10.75
N ASN A 258 -21.82 42.95 -10.29
CA ASN A 258 -22.87 41.92 -10.27
C ASN A 258 -23.17 41.28 -8.91
N LEU A 259 -23.88 42.02 -8.03
CA LEU A 259 -25.06 41.44 -7.38
C LEU A 259 -26.06 42.55 -6.99
N PRO A 260 -27.37 42.41 -7.31
CA PRO A 260 -28.35 43.47 -7.07
C PRO A 260 -28.74 43.58 -5.59
N SER A 261 -28.90 44.83 -5.18
CA SER A 261 -29.43 45.31 -3.91
C SER A 261 -30.90 44.93 -3.73
N THR A 262 -31.22 44.31 -2.60
CA THR A 262 -32.53 44.46 -1.93
C THR A 262 -32.28 44.49 -0.42
N GLY A 263 -32.49 45.66 0.19
CA GLY A 263 -32.42 45.83 1.64
C GLY A 263 -33.74 45.51 2.34
N SER A 264 -33.65 45.21 3.63
CA SER A 264 -34.46 45.83 4.70
C SER A 264 -33.94 45.42 6.08
N THR A 265 -33.21 46.34 6.71
CA THR A 265 -33.42 46.96 8.04
C THR A 265 -34.14 46.18 9.17
N ASN A 266 -33.56 46.36 10.38
CA ASN A 266 -34.04 46.21 11.76
C ASN A 266 -33.75 44.85 12.43
N GLN A 267 -33.36 44.76 13.70
CA GLN A 267 -32.74 45.64 14.71
C GLN A 267 -32.49 44.70 15.91
N ASP A 268 -31.45 44.98 16.69
CA ASP A 268 -31.30 44.70 18.13
C ASP A 268 -31.35 43.25 18.67
N GLY A 269 -30.39 42.93 19.54
CA GLY A 269 -30.45 41.73 20.37
C GLY A 269 -29.10 41.31 20.95
N GLU A 270 -28.84 41.79 22.15
CA GLU A 270 -27.65 41.67 23.00
C GLU A 270 -27.04 40.26 23.17
N ASN A 271 -25.72 40.29 23.37
CA ASN A 271 -24.88 39.18 23.83
C ASN A 271 -25.25 38.76 25.26
N GLU A 272 -25.39 37.45 25.50
CA GLU A 272 -25.19 36.86 26.82
C GLU A 272 -24.26 35.64 26.72
N LYS A 273 -23.04 35.81 27.25
CA LYS A 273 -22.12 34.72 27.57
C LYS A 273 -22.69 33.93 28.75
N ARG A 274 -22.73 32.60 28.63
CA ARG A 274 -22.86 31.70 29.78
C ARG A 274 -21.58 30.87 29.92
N ASP A 275 -20.74 31.32 30.86
CA ASP A 275 -19.81 30.47 31.59
C ASP A 275 -20.62 29.88 32.76
N ASP A 276 -20.67 28.56 32.89
CA ASP A 276 -21.14 27.91 34.12
C ASP A 276 -20.05 26.96 34.64
N GLN A 277 -19.33 27.50 35.61
CA GLN A 277 -18.47 26.81 36.55
C GLN A 277 -19.34 26.54 37.79
N ARG A 278 -19.52 25.28 38.20
CA ARG A 278 -20.01 24.96 39.54
C ARG A 278 -19.27 23.76 40.10
N ASN A 279 -18.43 24.08 41.08
CA ASN A 279 -17.81 23.18 42.03
C ASN A 279 -18.87 22.47 42.88
N GLU A 280 -18.54 21.23 43.27
CA GLU A 280 -18.58 20.65 44.63
C GLU A 280 -19.55 21.27 45.65
N ASP A 281 -20.28 20.41 46.37
CA ASP A 281 -20.23 20.38 47.86
C ASP A 281 -21.11 19.26 48.49
N PRO A 282 -20.93 18.95 49.79
CA PRO A 282 -20.64 17.59 50.25
C PRO A 282 -21.71 16.98 51.18
N ALA A 283 -21.59 15.67 51.42
CA ALA A 283 -21.78 14.97 52.71
C ALA A 283 -21.48 13.47 52.54
#